data_AF-A0A7R8UIK4-F1
#
_entry.id   AF-A0A7R8UIK4-F1
#
_cell.length_a   1.000
_cell.length_b   1.000
_cell.length_c   1.000
_cell.angle_alpha   90.00
_cell.angle_beta   90.00
_cell.angle_gamma   90.00
#
_symmetry.space_group_name_H-M   'P 1'
#
loop_
_entity.id
_entity.type
_entity.pdbx_description
1 polymer ?
#
loop_
_entity_poly.entity_id
_entity_poly.type
_entity_poly.pdbx_seq_one_letter_code
_entity_poly.pdbx_strand_id
1 'polypeptide(L)' 'MALLALFLLSIIVCAASAQEPCPVICTLDYRPVCATDGGETRTFGNACALRSENCLRRKNFRKLNDGECPK' A
#
# COMPACT_ATOMS: atom_id res chain seq x y z
N MET A 1 -5.18 -0.47 -39.42
CA MET A 1 -3.97 -0.94 -38.70
C MET A 1 -3.76 -0.25 -37.35
N ALA A 2 -3.95 1.07 -37.22
CA ALA A 2 -3.82 1.78 -35.93
C ALA A 2 -4.81 1.31 -34.84
N LEU A 3 -6.06 0.98 -35.21
CA LEU A 3 -7.09 0.49 -34.26
C LEU A 3 -6.76 -0.89 -33.67
N LEU A 4 -6.13 -1.78 -34.44
CA LEU A 4 -5.66 -3.09 -33.97
C LEU A 4 -4.51 -2.93 -32.95
N ALA A 5 -3.61 -1.99 -33.19
CA ALA A 5 -2.51 -1.69 -32.27
C ALA A 5 -3.03 -1.15 -30.92
N LEU A 6 -4.06 -0.30 -30.92
CA LEU A 6 -4.67 0.23 -29.69
C LEU A 6 -5.38 -0.86 -28.88
N PHE A 7 -6.07 -1.80 -29.53
CA PHE A 7 -6.70 -2.95 -28.88
C PHE A 7 -5.67 -3.94 -28.29
N LEU A 8 -4.54 -4.14 -28.97
CA LEU A 8 -3.46 -4.97 -28.42
C LEU A 8 -2.78 -4.30 -27.22
N LEU A 9 -2.56 -2.98 -27.28
CA LEU A 9 -2.01 -2.21 -26.17
C LEU A 9 -2.92 -2.24 -24.94
N SER A 10 -4.25 -2.15 -25.10
CA SER A 10 -5.18 -2.25 -23.96
C SER A 10 -5.18 -3.64 -23.30
N ILE A 11 -5.03 -4.71 -24.09
CA ILE A 11 -4.88 -6.08 -23.57
C ILE A 11 -3.55 -6.24 -22.82
N ILE A 12 -2.45 -5.71 -23.36
CA ILE A 12 -1.12 -5.78 -22.73
C ILE A 12 -1.09 -4.99 -21.41
N VAL A 13 -1.71 -3.81 -21.37
CA VAL A 13 -1.78 -2.96 -20.17
C VAL A 13 -2.55 -3.62 -19.04
N CYS A 14 -3.60 -4.39 -19.34
CA CYS A 14 -4.41 -5.06 -18.31
C CYS A 14 -3.64 -6.19 -17.58
N ALA A 15 -2.67 -6.82 -18.24
CA ALA A 15 -1.84 -7.89 -17.67
C ALA A 15 -0.62 -7.38 -16.88
N ALA A 16 -0.32 -6.09 -16.95
CA ALA A 16 0.87 -5.49 -16.34
C ALA A 16 0.61 -4.87 -14.95
N SER A 17 -0.50 -5.21 -14.28
CA SER A 17 -0.70 -4.83 -12.89
C SER A 17 0.23 -5.67 -12.01
N ALA A 18 1.43 -5.13 -11.77
CA ALA A 18 2.35 -5.63 -10.76
C ALA A 18 1.74 -5.39 -9.37
N GLN A 19 0.79 -6.23 -8.98
CA GLN A 19 0.31 -6.29 -7.61
C GLN A 19 1.45 -6.93 -6.81
N GLU A 20 2.31 -6.11 -6.21
CA GLU A 20 3.31 -6.62 -5.28
C GLU A 20 2.60 -7.49 -4.22
N PRO A 21 3.08 -8.71 -3.96
CA PRO A 21 2.47 -9.57 -2.96
C PRO A 21 2.50 -8.87 -1.59
N CYS A 22 1.41 -8.99 -0.83
CA CYS A 22 1.32 -8.37 0.48
C CYS A 22 2.49 -8.79 1.38
N PRO A 23 3.22 -7.86 2.02
CA PRO A 23 4.28 -8.23 2.94
C PRO A 23 3.66 -8.86 4.18
N VAL A 24 3.77 -10.17 4.32
CA VAL A 24 3.23 -10.94 5.48
C VAL A 24 4.21 -11.02 6.64
N ILE A 25 5.50 -10.85 6.37
CA ILE A 25 6.56 -10.88 7.36
C ILE A 25 7.28 -9.53 7.33
N CYS A 26 7.32 -8.90 8.49
CA CYS A 26 8.03 -7.64 8.71
C CYS A 26 9.10 -7.85 9.78
N THR A 27 10.19 -7.09 9.67
CA THR A 27 11.17 -7.03 10.75
C THR A 27 10.54 -6.42 12.01
N LEU A 28 11.07 -6.79 13.18
CA LEU A 28 10.66 -6.24 14.48
C LEU A 28 11.36 -4.91 14.81
N ASP A 29 11.97 -4.29 13.80
CA ASP A 29 12.61 -2.99 13.93
C ASP A 29 11.55 -1.91 14.14
N TYR A 30 11.63 -1.23 15.27
CA TYR A 30 10.65 -0.25 15.70
C TYR A 30 11.04 1.14 15.18
N ARG A 31 10.37 1.53 14.09
CA ARG A 31 10.46 2.84 13.44
C ARG A 31 9.04 3.34 13.19
N PRO A 32 8.38 3.90 14.22
CA PRO A 32 6.95 4.10 14.19
C PRO A 32 6.51 5.02 13.05
N VAL A 33 5.31 4.77 12.53
CA VAL A 33 4.69 5.57 11.48
C VAL A 33 3.25 5.87 11.87
N CYS A 34 2.89 7.15 11.91
CA CYS A 34 1.50 7.57 12.06
C CYS A 34 0.83 7.56 10.69
N ALA A 35 -0.34 6.94 10.60
CA ALA A 35 -1.12 6.93 9.38
C ALA A 35 -2.62 7.07 9.67
N THR A 36 -3.39 7.46 8.65
CA THR A 36 -4.83 7.64 8.76
C THR A 36 -5.60 6.92 7.68
N ASP A 37 -6.74 6.32 8.03
CA ASP A 37 -7.71 5.75 7.11
C ASP A 37 -9.10 6.29 7.49
N GLY A 38 -9.76 6.99 6.58
CA GLY A 38 -11.10 7.53 6.83
C GLY A 38 -11.23 8.49 8.02
N GLY A 39 -10.14 9.13 8.46
CA GLY A 39 -10.12 10.04 9.62
C GLY A 39 -9.73 9.37 10.94
N GLU A 40 -9.63 8.04 10.99
CA GLU A 40 -9.02 7.34 12.11
C GLU A 40 -7.51 7.40 11.97
N THR A 41 -6.78 7.75 13.03
CA THR A 41 -5.30 7.72 13.05
C THR A 41 -4.81 6.53 13.85
N ARG A 42 -3.76 5.86 13.36
CA ARG A 42 -3.14 4.72 14.03
C ARG A 42 -1.62 4.75 13.85
N THR A 43 -0.91 4.43 14.93
CA THR A 43 0.53 4.20 14.91
C THR A 43 0.83 2.76 14.48
N PHE A 44 1.73 2.60 13.51
CA PHE A 44 2.28 1.32 13.09
C PHE A 44 3.72 1.20 13.56
N GLY A 45 4.16 0.01 13.96
CA GLY A 45 5.53 -0.20 14.46
C GLY A 45 6.62 0.07 13.43
N ASN A 46 6.31 -0.08 12.14
CA ASN A 46 7.14 0.36 11.02
C ASN A 46 6.33 0.44 9.70
N ALA A 47 6.99 0.95 8.65
CA ALA A 47 6.40 1.08 7.31
C ALA A 47 6.02 -0.27 6.67
N CYS A 48 6.68 -1.37 7.03
CA CYS A 48 6.30 -2.70 6.55
C CYS A 48 4.96 -3.12 7.15
N ALA A 49 4.78 -2.95 8.47
CA ALA A 49 3.53 -3.26 9.15
C ALA A 49 2.34 -2.45 8.60
N LEU A 50 2.55 -1.17 8.29
CA LEU A 50 1.54 -0.34 7.63
C LEU A 50 1.14 -0.90 6.26
N ARG A 51 2.11 -1.23 5.41
CA ARG A 51 1.85 -1.81 4.08
C ARG A 51 1.16 -3.18 4.18
N SER A 52 1.58 -3.98 5.16
CA SER A 52 0.98 -5.28 5.45
C SER A 52 -0.50 -5.14 5.80
N GLU A 53 -0.83 -4.24 6.73
CA GLU A 53 -2.21 -3.98 7.14
C GLU A 53 -3.07 -3.54 5.96
N ASN A 54 -2.60 -2.56 5.18
CA ASN A 54 -3.32 -2.08 4.01
C ASN A 54 -3.62 -3.21 3.01
N CYS A 55 -2.62 -4.02 2.72
CA CYS A 55 -2.73 -5.09 1.74
C CYS A 55 -3.60 -6.26 2.24
N LEU A 56 -3.38 -6.75 3.46
CA LEU A 56 -4.06 -7.92 4.02
C LEU A 56 -5.48 -7.61 4.49
N ARG A 57 -5.71 -6.43 5.07
CA ARG A 57 -7.01 -6.03 5.63
C ARG A 57 -7.84 -5.17 4.67
N ARG A 58 -7.33 -4.92 3.46
CA ARG A 58 -7.94 -4.01 2.47
C ARG A 58 -8.22 -2.63 3.08
N LYS A 59 -7.28 -2.15 3.90
CA LYS A 59 -7.30 -0.84 4.52
C LYS A 59 -6.53 0.16 3.66
N ASN A 60 -6.77 1.44 3.86
CA ASN A 60 -6.10 2.49 3.11
C ASN A 60 -5.45 3.53 4.03
N PHE A 61 -4.68 3.05 5.01
CA PHE A 61 -3.90 3.91 5.88
C PHE A 61 -2.86 4.67 5.06
N ARG A 62 -3.05 5.98 4.96
CA ARG A 62 -2.10 6.91 4.37
C ARG A 62 -1.18 7.46 5.46
N LYS A 63 0.13 7.31 5.26
CA LYS A 63 1.14 7.89 6.16
C LYS A 63 0.93 9.40 6.31
N LEU A 64 0.90 9.86 7.56
CA LEU A 64 0.86 11.26 7.94
C LEU A 64 2.26 11.77 8.28
N ASN A 65 2.98 11.09 9.17
CA ASN A 65 4.35 11.43 9.55
C ASN A 65 5.15 10.18 9.94
N ASP A 66 6.47 10.33 10.03
CA ASP A 66 7.32 9.40 10.77
C ASP A 66 7.21 9.71 12.26
N GLY A 67 7.08 8.68 13.10
CA GLY A 67 6.78 8.82 14.52
C GLY A 67 5.44 8.21 14.90
N GLU A 68 5.10 8.31 16.18
CA GLU A 68 3.78 7.91 16.68
C GLU A 68 2.72 8.99 16.38
N CYS A 69 1.45 8.60 16.27
CA CYS A 69 0.37 9.55 16.21
C CYS A 69 0.24 10.33 17.54
N PRO A 70 -0.14 11.61 17.49
CA PRO A 70 -0.50 12.35 18.69
C PRO A 70 -1.69 11.68 19.38
N LYS A 71 -1.71 11.75 20.72
CA LYS A 71 -2.82 11.27 21.55
C LYS A 71 -3.96 12.28 21.59
#